data_AF-A0A7X8HT92-F1
#
_entry.id   AF-A0A7X8HT92-F1
#
_cell.length_a   1.000
_cell.length_b   1.000
_cell.length_c   1.000
_cell.angle_alpha   90.00
_cell.angle_beta   90.00
_cell.angle_gamma   90.00
#
_symmetry.space_group_name_H-M   'P 1'
#
loop_
_entity.id
_entity.type
_entity.pdbx_description
1 polymer ?
#
loop_
_entity_poly.entity_id
_entity_poly.type
_entity_poly.pdbx_seq_one_letter_code
_entity_poly.pdbx_strand_id
1 'polypeptide(L)'
;SNAGCAGCAAGQIGQNGPEEVTISTGNRNFAGKQGKGEVYLAAPATVATSAVAGYISASFIDSKTVTPKDTKKSNDFETKTAETKTPTQKPTVVQGRVWIIDQDDIDTDMIFHNRYLTITKIEEMGQYAFDNLKGYEHFAQEAQEGDIILSGKNFGAGSSRQQAVDCFTALGVSCLLAESFGAIYERNAINAAMPILTYTPEQIASLELEDKNIISVNFLTGEITNVTKNKTSKINPFFDVQNEIYQKGGLLG
;
A
#
# COMPACT_ATOMS: atom_id res chain seq x y z
N SER A 1 -20.11 -16.48 17.33
CA SER A 1 -19.11 -15.55 16.76
C SER A 1 -18.14 -16.37 15.95
N ASN A 2 -17.84 -15.96 14.72
CA ASN A 2 -16.78 -16.58 13.95
C ASN A 2 -15.45 -15.95 14.39
N ALA A 3 -14.45 -16.77 14.72
CA ALA A 3 -13.11 -16.26 15.00
C ALA A 3 -12.47 -15.87 13.65
N GLY A 4 -12.32 -14.57 13.40
CA GLY A 4 -11.77 -14.03 12.17
C GLY A 4 -11.67 -12.51 12.21
N CYS A 5 -11.03 -11.92 11.20
CA CYS A 5 -10.80 -10.46 11.16
C CYS A 5 -12.09 -9.64 11.17
N ALA A 6 -13.16 -10.14 10.51
CA ALA A 6 -14.50 -9.54 10.50
C ALA A 6 -14.44 -8.00 10.35
N GLY A 7 -15.15 -7.24 11.18
CA GLY A 7 -15.26 -5.78 11.10
C GLY A 7 -13.95 -4.99 11.22
N CYS A 8 -12.80 -5.63 11.48
CA CYS A 8 -11.49 -4.97 11.41
C CYS A 8 -11.05 -4.68 9.96
N ALA A 9 -11.63 -5.39 8.98
CA ALA A 9 -11.38 -5.21 7.55
C ALA A 9 -12.71 -5.02 6.80
N ALA A 10 -12.64 -4.41 5.61
CA ALA A 10 -13.85 -4.11 4.85
C ALA A 10 -14.41 -5.32 4.10
N GLY A 11 -15.67 -5.21 3.67
CA GLY A 11 -16.38 -6.27 2.94
C GLY A 11 -17.11 -7.30 3.81
N GLN A 12 -17.31 -6.99 5.10
CA GLN A 12 -18.02 -7.85 6.04
C GLN A 12 -19.43 -7.32 6.31
N ILE A 13 -20.35 -8.17 6.80
CA ILE A 13 -21.71 -7.73 7.14
C ILE A 13 -21.64 -6.84 8.40
N GLY A 14 -22.34 -5.70 8.38
CA GLY A 14 -22.43 -4.79 9.53
C GLY A 14 -21.32 -3.72 9.59
N GLN A 15 -20.82 -3.26 8.44
CA GLN A 15 -19.92 -2.11 8.38
C GLN A 15 -20.64 -0.78 8.66
N ASN A 16 -19.88 0.23 9.10
CA ASN A 16 -20.45 1.54 9.37
C ASN A 16 -20.95 2.22 8.08
N GLY A 17 -22.15 2.77 8.16
CA GLY A 17 -22.79 3.53 7.10
C GLY A 17 -22.21 4.94 6.95
N PRO A 18 -22.57 5.67 5.88
CA PRO A 18 -22.28 7.10 5.77
C PRO A 18 -22.85 7.86 6.97
N GLU A 19 -22.11 8.85 7.47
CA GLU A 19 -22.48 9.69 8.63
C GLU A 19 -22.57 8.95 9.98
N GLU A 20 -22.36 7.63 10.00
CA GLU A 20 -22.31 6.86 11.25
C GLU A 20 -20.95 7.00 11.93
N VAL A 21 -20.97 7.03 13.26
CA VAL A 21 -19.78 7.02 14.11
C VAL A 21 -19.61 5.65 14.74
N THR A 22 -18.46 5.02 14.54
CA THR A 22 -18.11 3.72 15.12
C THR A 22 -16.92 3.85 16.05
N ILE A 23 -16.97 3.14 17.19
CA ILE A 23 -15.83 2.97 18.09
C ILE A 23 -15.40 1.50 18.06
N SER A 24 -14.14 1.23 17.75
CA SER A 24 -13.61 -0.09 17.43
C SER A 24 -12.45 -0.45 18.36
N THR A 25 -12.37 -1.73 18.74
CA THR A 25 -11.22 -2.31 19.46
C THR A 25 -10.10 -2.77 18.52
N GLY A 26 -10.23 -2.49 17.21
CA GLY A 26 -9.18 -2.71 16.24
C GLY A 26 -7.96 -1.82 16.49
N ASN A 27 -6.98 -1.90 15.59
CA ASN A 27 -5.73 -1.14 15.68
C ASN A 27 -5.54 -0.13 14.54
N ARG A 28 -6.51 -0.02 13.61
CA ARG A 28 -6.44 0.85 12.43
C ARG A 28 -7.82 1.38 12.06
N ASN A 29 -7.89 2.66 11.74
CA ASN A 29 -9.12 3.38 11.38
C ASN A 29 -8.96 4.23 10.11
N PHE A 30 -8.16 3.79 9.15
CA PHE A 30 -8.07 4.42 7.82
C PHE A 30 -9.45 4.51 7.15
N ALA A 31 -9.69 5.59 6.41
CA ALA A 31 -10.95 5.85 5.73
C ALA A 31 -11.35 4.68 4.82
N GLY A 32 -12.62 4.26 4.86
CA GLY A 32 -13.11 3.12 4.07
C GLY A 32 -12.83 1.74 4.66
N LYS A 33 -11.87 1.61 5.61
CA LYS A 33 -11.40 0.30 6.09
C LYS A 33 -12.44 -0.48 6.89
N GLN A 34 -13.26 0.19 7.69
CA GLN A 34 -14.34 -0.43 8.47
C GLN A 34 -15.73 0.02 8.01
N GLY A 35 -15.80 0.64 6.83
CA GLY A 35 -17.00 1.14 6.15
C GLY A 35 -16.88 2.62 5.80
N LYS A 36 -18.02 3.30 5.57
CA LYS A 36 -18.08 4.66 4.99
C LYS A 36 -18.13 5.80 6.00
N GLY A 37 -18.35 5.48 7.28
CA GLY A 37 -18.45 6.48 8.35
C GLY A 37 -17.14 6.71 9.11
N GLU A 38 -17.20 7.48 10.18
CA GLU A 38 -16.05 7.76 11.05
C GLU A 38 -15.77 6.59 12.00
N VAL A 39 -14.48 6.31 12.23
CA VAL A 39 -14.04 5.18 13.07
C VAL A 39 -13.02 5.67 14.09
N TYR A 40 -13.30 5.47 15.37
CA TYR A 40 -12.41 5.77 16.49
C TYR A 40 -11.88 4.49 17.10
N LEU A 41 -10.60 4.47 17.49
CA LEU A 41 -9.99 3.31 18.15
C LEU A 41 -9.97 3.54 19.66
N ALA A 42 -10.39 2.52 20.43
CA ALA A 42 -10.37 2.60 21.88
C ALA A 42 -10.16 1.23 22.54
N ALA A 43 -9.82 1.24 23.83
CA ALA A 43 -9.70 0.03 24.61
C ALA A 43 -11.05 -0.73 24.68
N PRO A 44 -11.04 -2.07 24.81
CA PRO A 44 -12.26 -2.87 24.93
C PRO A 44 -13.26 -2.38 25.98
N ALA A 45 -12.77 -1.89 27.13
CA ALA A 45 -13.62 -1.33 28.18
C ALA A 45 -14.36 -0.06 27.71
N THR A 46 -13.67 0.86 27.03
CA THR A 46 -14.26 2.09 26.50
C THR A 46 -15.28 1.81 25.40
N VAL A 47 -14.99 0.85 24.51
CA VAL A 47 -15.92 0.41 23.48
C VAL A 47 -17.18 -0.19 24.10
N ALA A 48 -17.05 -1.06 25.10
CA ALA A 48 -18.18 -1.66 25.80
C ALA A 48 -19.05 -0.61 26.50
N THR A 49 -18.42 0.32 27.23
CA THR A 49 -19.10 1.47 27.86
C THR A 49 -19.86 2.30 26.83
N SER A 50 -19.20 2.66 25.72
CA SER A 50 -19.80 3.50 24.68
C SER A 50 -20.96 2.79 23.97
N ALA A 51 -20.85 1.48 23.77
CA ALA A 51 -21.91 0.65 23.21
C ALA A 51 -23.16 0.61 24.11
N VAL A 52 -22.98 0.57 25.43
CA VAL A 52 -24.10 0.66 26.39
C VAL A 52 -24.68 2.07 26.44
N ALA A 53 -23.83 3.10 26.39
CA ALA A 53 -24.25 4.50 26.47
C ALA A 53 -24.95 5.02 25.20
N GLY A 54 -24.66 4.43 24.03
CA GLY A 54 -25.16 4.91 22.74
C GLY A 54 -24.41 6.13 22.18
N TYR A 55 -23.34 6.56 22.85
CA TYR A 55 -22.43 7.63 22.42
C TYR A 55 -21.02 7.35 22.95
N ILE A 56 -19.99 7.96 22.34
CA ILE A 56 -18.59 7.79 22.78
C ILE A 56 -18.45 8.34 24.20
N SER A 57 -18.16 7.46 25.17
CA SER A 57 -18.10 7.80 26.59
C SER A 57 -16.83 7.25 27.25
N ALA A 58 -16.17 8.12 28.03
CA ALA A 58 -15.01 7.77 28.84
C ALA A 58 -15.39 7.36 30.28
N SER A 59 -16.67 7.48 30.65
CA SER A 59 -17.13 7.24 32.01
C SER A 59 -17.23 5.74 32.28
N PHE A 60 -16.46 5.22 33.23
CA PHE A 60 -16.62 3.84 33.69
C PHE A 60 -18.06 3.60 34.13
N ILE A 61 -18.79 2.76 33.41
CA ILE A 61 -20.02 2.18 33.93
C ILE A 61 -19.59 1.21 35.02
N ASP A 62 -20.05 1.44 36.24
CA ASP A 62 -19.83 0.58 37.41
C ASP A 62 -20.50 -0.78 37.18
N SER A 63 -19.84 -1.60 36.36
CA SER A 63 -20.27 -2.95 36.02
C SER A 63 -19.28 -3.90 36.66
N LYS A 64 -19.82 -4.88 37.40
CA LYS A 64 -19.02 -5.95 37.99
C LYS A 64 -18.20 -6.60 36.88
N THR A 65 -16.89 -6.43 36.92
CA THR A 65 -15.95 -7.01 35.96
C THR A 65 -16.11 -8.53 35.97
N VAL A 66 -16.56 -9.11 34.87
CA VAL A 66 -16.54 -10.56 34.65
C VAL A 66 -15.20 -10.89 34.02
N THR A 67 -14.32 -11.56 34.77
CA THR A 67 -13.04 -12.03 34.26
C THR A 67 -13.29 -13.13 33.22
N PRO A 68 -12.86 -12.98 31.96
CA PRO A 68 -12.93 -14.06 30.98
C PRO A 68 -12.07 -15.23 31.46
N LYS A 69 -12.57 -16.46 31.33
CA LYS A 69 -11.75 -17.65 31.61
C LYS A 69 -10.68 -17.80 30.52
N ASP A 70 -9.44 -18.05 30.94
CA ASP A 70 -8.33 -18.32 30.05
C ASP A 70 -8.65 -19.47 29.08
N THR A 71 -8.52 -19.21 27.79
CA THR A 71 -8.62 -20.23 26.74
C THR A 71 -7.23 -20.61 26.25
N LYS A 72 -6.96 -21.92 26.22
CA LYS A 72 -5.69 -22.47 25.75
C LYS A 72 -5.51 -22.22 24.25
N LYS A 73 -4.33 -21.74 23.87
CA LYS A 73 -3.89 -21.66 22.47
C LYS A 73 -3.43 -23.05 21.98
N SER A 74 -3.74 -23.37 20.73
CA SER A 74 -3.14 -24.48 19.99
C SER A 74 -2.42 -23.96 18.74
N ASN A 75 -1.21 -24.46 18.50
CA ASN A 75 -0.37 -24.22 17.32
C ASN A 75 -0.77 -25.17 16.15
N ASP A 76 -0.30 -25.17 14.90
CA ASP A 76 0.81 -24.56 14.12
C ASP A 76 0.32 -24.51 12.65
N PHE A 77 0.97 -23.73 11.76
CA PHE A 77 0.79 -23.87 10.30
C PHE A 77 2.13 -23.84 9.55
N GLU A 78 2.30 -24.77 8.61
CA GLU A 78 3.45 -24.90 7.71
C GLU A 78 3.33 -24.00 6.48
N THR A 79 4.48 -23.51 6.00
CA THR A 79 4.61 -22.72 4.77
C THR A 79 5.42 -23.48 3.72
N LYS A 80 4.95 -23.44 2.47
CA LYS A 80 5.65 -23.96 1.28
C LYS A 80 6.35 -22.84 0.52
N THR A 81 7.51 -23.17 -0.04
CA THR A 81 8.33 -22.32 -0.90
C THR A 81 7.98 -22.50 -2.38
N ALA A 82 8.06 -21.41 -3.15
CA ALA A 82 7.80 -21.36 -4.59
C ALA A 82 9.11 -21.37 -5.41
N GLU A 83 9.01 -21.83 -6.66
CA GLU A 83 10.13 -22.08 -7.58
C GLU A 83 10.57 -20.85 -8.37
N THR A 84 11.88 -20.80 -8.59
CA THR A 84 12.68 -19.72 -9.20
C THR A 84 12.70 -19.81 -10.74
N LYS A 85 12.54 -18.69 -11.45
CA LYS A 85 12.78 -18.59 -12.90
C LYS A 85 14.14 -17.94 -13.19
N THR A 86 14.79 -18.36 -14.27
CA THR A 86 16.13 -17.89 -14.65
C THR A 86 16.06 -16.47 -15.26
N PRO A 87 16.88 -15.50 -14.82
CA PRO A 87 16.72 -14.11 -15.25
C PRO A 87 17.52 -13.79 -16.53
N THR A 88 16.83 -13.22 -17.51
CA THR A 88 17.41 -12.31 -18.51
C THR A 88 17.71 -10.98 -17.81
N GLN A 89 18.84 -10.34 -18.14
CA GLN A 89 19.27 -9.09 -17.49
C GLN A 89 18.19 -8.00 -17.63
N LYS A 90 17.70 -7.47 -16.50
CA LYS A 90 16.61 -6.48 -16.47
C LYS A 90 17.14 -5.07 -16.74
N PRO A 91 16.38 -4.21 -17.45
CA PRO A 91 16.80 -2.84 -17.76
C PRO A 91 16.95 -2.01 -16.48
N THR A 92 18.04 -1.26 -16.36
CA THR A 92 18.29 -0.35 -15.23
C THR A 92 17.97 1.10 -15.54
N VAL A 93 17.54 1.38 -16.77
CA VAL A 93 17.03 2.68 -17.20
C VAL A 93 15.64 2.43 -17.76
N VAL A 94 14.65 3.13 -17.21
CA VAL A 94 13.26 3.08 -17.66
C VAL A 94 12.80 4.46 -18.08
N GLN A 95 11.88 4.51 -19.04
CA GLN A 95 11.26 5.75 -19.50
C GLN A 95 9.75 5.54 -19.59
N GLY A 96 8.96 6.47 -19.06
CA GLY A 96 7.50 6.37 -19.03
C GLY A 96 6.82 7.67 -18.67
N ARG A 97 5.48 7.68 -18.75
CA ARG A 97 4.68 8.82 -18.27
C ARG A 97 4.67 8.80 -16.75
N VAL A 98 4.96 9.93 -16.13
CA VAL A 98 4.83 10.07 -14.68
C VAL A 98 3.38 10.35 -14.30
N TRP A 99 2.88 9.61 -13.33
CA TRP A 99 1.64 9.89 -12.60
C TRP A 99 2.02 10.55 -11.28
N ILE A 100 1.65 11.81 -11.12
CA ILE A 100 1.95 12.56 -9.89
C ILE A 100 0.75 12.42 -8.95
N ILE A 101 0.98 11.79 -7.80
CA ILE A 101 0.01 11.63 -6.72
C ILE A 101 0.49 12.46 -5.53
N ASP A 102 0.07 13.72 -5.48
CA ASP A 102 0.44 14.68 -4.44
C ASP A 102 -0.31 14.40 -3.12
N GLN A 103 0.02 13.26 -2.52
CA GLN A 103 -0.58 12.78 -1.29
C GLN A 103 0.42 11.96 -0.48
N ASP A 104 0.50 12.27 0.82
CA ASP A 104 1.21 11.48 1.83
C ASP A 104 0.33 10.35 2.38
N ASP A 105 0.95 9.36 3.03
CA ASP A 105 0.26 8.29 3.77
C ASP A 105 -0.70 7.44 2.91
N ILE A 106 -0.37 7.25 1.63
CA ILE A 106 -1.09 6.30 0.76
C ILE A 106 -0.87 4.89 1.30
N ASP A 107 -1.93 4.31 1.88
CA ASP A 107 -1.84 2.99 2.49
C ASP A 107 -2.14 1.85 1.49
N THR A 108 -1.81 0.62 1.88
CA THR A 108 -2.08 -0.57 1.07
C THR A 108 -3.55 -0.85 0.77
N ASP A 109 -4.50 -0.33 1.55
CA ASP A 109 -5.94 -0.39 1.24
C ASP A 109 -6.34 0.63 0.17
N MET A 110 -5.64 1.77 0.06
CA MET A 110 -5.79 2.74 -1.03
C MET A 110 -5.14 2.25 -2.33
N ILE A 111 -4.04 1.49 -2.23
CA ILE A 111 -3.37 0.90 -3.40
C ILE A 111 -4.17 -0.29 -3.95
N PHE A 112 -4.48 -1.26 -3.08
CA PHE A 112 -5.20 -2.48 -3.45
C PHE A 112 -6.14 -2.89 -2.30
N HIS A 113 -7.41 -2.52 -2.47
CA HIS A 113 -8.40 -2.61 -1.40
C HIS A 113 -8.63 -4.05 -0.91
N ASN A 114 -8.80 -4.24 0.41
CA ASN A 114 -8.95 -5.56 1.04
C ASN A 114 -10.08 -6.45 0.47
N ARG A 115 -11.12 -5.84 -0.10
CA ARG A 115 -12.23 -6.55 -0.76
C ARG A 115 -11.78 -7.47 -1.89
N TYR A 116 -10.58 -7.27 -2.45
CA TYR A 116 -10.00 -8.05 -3.54
C TYR A 116 -9.00 -9.12 -3.07
N LEU A 117 -8.87 -9.38 -1.77
CA LEU A 117 -7.89 -10.34 -1.23
C LEU A 117 -8.11 -11.80 -1.66
N THR A 118 -9.26 -12.13 -2.22
CA THR A 118 -9.54 -13.45 -2.80
C THR A 118 -8.89 -13.67 -4.17
N ILE A 119 -8.40 -12.60 -4.81
CA ILE A 119 -7.71 -12.66 -6.09
C ILE A 119 -6.29 -13.16 -5.85
N THR A 120 -5.93 -14.24 -6.54
CA THR A 120 -4.63 -14.93 -6.37
C THR A 120 -3.76 -14.89 -7.61
N LYS A 121 -4.32 -14.51 -8.76
CA LYS A 121 -3.59 -14.39 -10.03
C LYS A 121 -3.16 -12.94 -10.24
N ILE A 122 -1.87 -12.72 -10.47
CA ILE A 122 -1.28 -11.38 -10.61
C ILE A 122 -1.91 -10.64 -11.78
N GLU A 123 -2.10 -11.31 -12.91
CA GLU A 123 -2.68 -10.75 -14.14
C GLU A 123 -4.10 -10.19 -13.96
N GLU A 124 -4.83 -10.62 -12.93
CA GLU A 124 -6.17 -10.11 -12.61
C GLU A 124 -6.13 -8.90 -11.65
N MET A 125 -4.99 -8.63 -10.98
CA MET A 125 -4.90 -7.62 -9.91
C MET A 125 -4.85 -6.18 -10.43
N GLY A 126 -4.26 -5.95 -11.60
CA GLY A 126 -3.98 -4.60 -12.09
C GLY A 126 -5.20 -3.69 -12.18
N GLN A 127 -6.35 -4.25 -12.58
CA GLN A 127 -7.61 -3.51 -12.74
C GLN A 127 -8.15 -2.87 -11.45
N TYR A 128 -7.61 -3.25 -10.28
CA TYR A 128 -8.05 -2.75 -8.97
C TYR A 128 -7.04 -1.79 -8.33
N ALA A 129 -5.94 -1.47 -9.01
CA ALA A 129 -4.97 -0.51 -8.48
C ALA A 129 -5.62 0.88 -8.36
N PHE A 130 -5.54 1.47 -7.16
CA PHE A 130 -6.08 2.80 -6.82
C PHE A 130 -7.59 2.97 -7.01
N ASP A 131 -8.37 1.89 -7.09
CA ASP A 131 -9.82 1.96 -7.38
C ASP A 131 -10.65 2.73 -6.34
N ASN A 132 -10.12 2.90 -5.13
CA ASN A 132 -10.71 3.63 -4.03
C ASN A 132 -9.85 4.82 -3.57
N LEU A 133 -8.76 5.14 -4.29
CA LEU A 133 -7.98 6.34 -4.04
C LEU A 133 -8.66 7.52 -4.73
N LYS A 134 -9.06 8.51 -3.93
CA LYS A 134 -9.84 9.66 -4.40
C LYS A 134 -9.07 10.44 -5.47
N GLY A 135 -9.66 10.63 -6.64
CA GLY A 135 -9.06 11.32 -7.79
C GLY A 135 -8.26 10.41 -8.74
N TYR A 136 -8.05 9.14 -8.36
CA TYR A 136 -7.30 8.15 -9.14
C TYR A 136 -8.10 6.86 -9.35
N GLU A 137 -9.43 6.89 -9.15
CA GLU A 137 -10.30 5.72 -9.27
C GLU A 137 -10.27 5.09 -10.68
N HIS A 138 -9.93 5.88 -11.69
CA HIS A 138 -9.79 5.45 -13.09
C HIS A 138 -8.35 5.14 -13.50
N PHE A 139 -7.38 5.21 -12.58
CA PHE A 139 -5.95 5.00 -12.85
C PHE A 139 -5.70 3.73 -13.66
N ALA A 140 -6.24 2.58 -13.21
CA ALA A 140 -6.01 1.30 -13.87
C ALA A 140 -6.56 1.22 -15.31
N GLN A 141 -7.52 2.08 -15.69
CA GLN A 141 -8.10 2.13 -17.03
C GLN A 141 -7.26 3.00 -17.98
N GLU A 142 -6.51 3.95 -17.43
CA GLU A 142 -5.72 4.93 -18.16
C GLU A 142 -4.21 4.64 -18.16
N ALA A 143 -3.77 3.83 -17.20
CA ALA A 143 -2.39 3.39 -17.06
C ALA A 143 -1.94 2.64 -18.32
N GLN A 144 -0.69 2.87 -18.70
CA GLN A 144 -0.04 2.22 -19.83
C GLN A 144 1.20 1.50 -19.33
N GLU A 145 1.58 0.43 -20.04
CA GLU A 145 2.85 -0.24 -19.79
C GLU A 145 3.99 0.78 -19.89
N GLY A 146 4.89 0.75 -18.90
CA GLY A 146 6.00 1.68 -18.79
C GLY A 146 5.73 2.88 -17.88
N ASP A 147 4.48 3.16 -17.49
CA ASP A 147 4.15 4.30 -16.63
C ASP A 147 4.91 4.26 -15.29
N ILE A 148 5.18 5.43 -14.72
CA ILE A 148 5.91 5.63 -13.47
C ILE A 148 5.01 6.36 -12.48
N ILE A 149 4.98 5.94 -11.23
CA ILE A 149 4.20 6.61 -10.18
C ILE A 149 5.15 7.45 -9.32
N LEU A 150 4.77 8.69 -9.03
CA LEU A 150 5.47 9.58 -8.10
C LEU A 150 4.52 10.02 -6.99
N SER A 151 4.88 9.78 -5.73
CA SER A 151 4.05 10.12 -4.56
C SER A 151 4.84 10.79 -3.44
N GLY A 152 4.13 11.30 -2.44
CA GLY A 152 4.72 11.87 -1.22
C GLY A 152 5.31 10.82 -0.26
N LYS A 153 5.17 11.08 1.03
CA LYS A 153 5.77 10.29 2.12
C LYS A 153 4.94 9.07 2.49
N ASN A 154 5.61 8.07 3.05
CA ASN A 154 5.01 6.88 3.65
C ASN A 154 4.09 6.09 2.68
N PHE A 155 4.48 5.99 1.41
CA PHE A 155 3.75 5.22 0.39
C PHE A 155 3.74 3.72 0.73
N GLY A 156 2.59 3.08 0.60
CA GLY A 156 2.40 1.68 0.97
C GLY A 156 2.31 1.45 2.47
N ALA A 157 1.86 2.44 3.24
CA ALA A 157 1.67 2.29 4.67
C ALA A 157 0.65 1.18 5.03
N GLY A 158 0.72 0.71 6.27
CA GLY A 158 -0.32 -0.15 6.83
C GLY A 158 -0.06 -1.65 6.68
N SER A 159 -0.87 -2.34 5.87
CA SER A 159 -0.95 -3.82 5.89
C SER A 159 0.19 -4.46 5.13
N SER A 160 0.67 -5.61 5.59
CA SER A 160 1.57 -6.43 4.77
C SER A 160 0.75 -7.12 3.68
N ARG A 161 0.73 -6.55 2.48
CA ARG A 161 0.02 -7.13 1.34
C ARG A 161 0.92 -7.11 0.12
N GLN A 162 1.22 -8.30 -0.39
CA GLN A 162 2.00 -8.46 -1.61
C GLN A 162 1.19 -7.99 -2.83
N GLN A 163 -0.14 -8.14 -2.80
CA GLN A 163 -1.04 -7.70 -3.87
C GLN A 163 -0.96 -6.19 -4.17
N ALA A 164 -0.61 -5.36 -3.17
CA ALA A 164 -0.41 -3.92 -3.34
C ALA A 164 0.87 -3.57 -4.13
N VAL A 165 1.77 -4.54 -4.33
CA VAL A 165 2.90 -4.43 -5.24
C VAL A 165 2.54 -5.09 -6.57
N ASP A 166 1.98 -6.30 -6.51
CA ASP A 166 1.70 -7.11 -7.69
C ASP A 166 0.70 -6.45 -8.66
N CYS A 167 -0.24 -5.64 -8.16
CA CYS A 167 -1.16 -4.89 -9.02
C CYS A 167 -0.43 -3.93 -9.97
N PHE A 168 0.66 -3.30 -9.53
CA PHE A 168 1.48 -2.42 -10.37
C PHE A 168 2.30 -3.22 -11.37
N THR A 169 2.84 -4.37 -10.97
CA THR A 169 3.48 -5.30 -11.90
C THR A 169 2.52 -5.75 -12.99
N ALA A 170 1.27 -6.07 -12.64
CA ALA A 170 0.25 -6.49 -13.58
C ALA A 170 -0.16 -5.40 -14.57
N LEU A 171 -0.14 -4.13 -14.14
CA LEU A 171 -0.36 -2.97 -15.02
C LEU A 171 0.85 -2.61 -15.89
N GLY A 172 2.01 -3.23 -15.66
CA GLY A 172 3.24 -2.89 -16.36
C GLY A 172 3.84 -1.55 -15.91
N VAL A 173 3.57 -1.10 -14.68
CA VAL A 173 4.24 0.07 -14.09
C VAL A 173 5.73 -0.24 -13.99
N SER A 174 6.56 0.68 -14.48
CA SER A 174 8.01 0.44 -14.59
C SER A 174 8.80 0.88 -13.36
N CYS A 175 8.28 1.81 -12.58
CA CYS A 175 8.95 2.33 -11.38
C CYS A 175 7.97 3.05 -10.44
N LEU A 176 8.22 2.96 -9.13
CA LEU A 176 7.59 3.78 -8.11
C LEU A 176 8.62 4.75 -7.50
N LEU A 177 8.29 6.02 -7.42
CA LEU A 177 9.07 7.07 -6.81
C LEU A 177 8.27 7.62 -5.62
N ALA A 178 8.87 7.69 -4.44
CA ALA A 178 8.22 8.28 -3.27
C ALA A 178 9.22 9.05 -2.42
N GLU A 179 8.77 10.01 -1.61
CA GLU A 179 9.67 10.60 -0.60
C GLU A 179 10.10 9.56 0.44
N SER A 180 9.21 8.62 0.75
CA SER A 180 9.49 7.47 1.61
C SER A 180 8.45 6.37 1.41
N PHE A 181 8.83 5.14 1.74
CA PHE A 181 7.95 3.98 1.70
C PHE A 181 7.68 3.45 3.11
N GLY A 182 6.51 2.84 3.31
CA GLY A 182 6.27 2.03 4.50
C GLY A 182 7.22 0.83 4.53
N ALA A 183 7.91 0.59 5.65
CA ALA A 183 9.01 -0.39 5.73
C ALA A 183 8.65 -1.82 5.28
N ILE A 184 7.38 -2.22 5.43
CA ILE A 184 6.91 -3.54 4.97
C ILE A 184 6.69 -3.53 3.45
N TYR A 185 6.07 -2.47 2.93
CA TYR A 185 5.85 -2.31 1.49
C TYR A 185 7.16 -2.23 0.73
N GLU A 186 8.12 -1.45 1.24
CA GLU A 186 9.47 -1.34 0.68
C GLU A 186 10.12 -2.72 0.50
N ARG A 187 10.06 -3.56 1.55
CA ARG A 187 10.58 -4.94 1.50
C ARG A 187 9.84 -5.80 0.48
N ASN A 188 8.52 -5.73 0.44
CA ASN A 188 7.70 -6.50 -0.50
C ASN A 188 8.02 -6.12 -1.96
N ALA A 189 8.15 -4.82 -2.24
CA ALA A 189 8.47 -4.31 -3.56
C ALA A 189 9.88 -4.74 -4.01
N ILE A 190 10.89 -4.57 -3.15
CA ILE A 190 12.26 -5.04 -3.41
C ILE A 190 12.26 -6.55 -3.66
N ASN A 191 11.60 -7.33 -2.80
CA ASN A 191 11.55 -8.79 -2.92
C ASN A 191 10.87 -9.27 -4.22
N ALA A 192 9.91 -8.51 -4.73
CA ALA A 192 9.23 -8.79 -6.00
C ALA A 192 9.96 -8.18 -7.22
N ALA A 193 11.14 -7.59 -7.03
CA ALA A 193 11.88 -6.86 -8.07
C ALA A 193 11.05 -5.75 -8.76
N MET A 194 10.15 -5.11 -8.02
CA MET A 194 9.49 -3.86 -8.40
C MET A 194 10.47 -2.70 -8.15
N PRO A 195 10.85 -1.91 -9.18
CA PRO A 195 11.71 -0.76 -8.98
C PRO A 195 11.06 0.29 -8.09
N ILE A 196 11.70 0.56 -6.95
CA ILE A 196 11.32 1.65 -6.05
C ILE A 196 12.53 2.52 -5.78
N LEU A 197 12.37 3.83 -5.83
CA LEU A 197 13.42 4.80 -5.50
C LEU A 197 12.84 5.92 -4.64
N THR A 198 13.72 6.51 -3.82
CA THR A 198 13.34 7.64 -2.97
C THR A 198 13.91 8.95 -3.49
N TYR A 199 13.18 10.03 -3.25
CA TYR A 199 13.60 11.38 -3.59
C TYR A 199 13.33 12.36 -2.44
N THR A 200 13.92 13.56 -2.49
CA THR A 200 13.47 14.70 -1.69
C THR A 200 12.86 15.77 -2.61
N PRO A 201 11.89 16.57 -2.16
CA PRO A 201 11.28 17.61 -2.99
C PRO A 201 12.30 18.52 -3.69
N GLU A 202 13.42 18.83 -3.03
CA GLU A 202 14.51 19.64 -3.58
C GLU A 202 15.21 18.96 -4.76
N GLN A 203 15.34 17.63 -4.73
CA GLN A 203 15.96 16.86 -5.80
C GLN A 203 15.15 16.92 -7.09
N ILE A 204 13.81 16.99 -7.01
CA ILE A 204 12.95 16.99 -8.20
C ILE A 204 12.42 18.38 -8.57
N ALA A 205 12.59 19.39 -7.71
CA ALA A 205 12.06 20.74 -7.92
C ALA A 205 12.46 21.36 -9.27
N SER A 206 13.71 21.15 -9.70
CA SER A 206 14.23 21.68 -10.97
C SER A 206 13.66 20.99 -12.21
N LEU A 207 13.01 19.84 -12.07
CA LEU A 207 12.48 19.06 -13.20
C LEU A 207 11.17 19.63 -13.74
N GLU A 208 10.48 20.47 -12.96
CA GLU A 208 9.16 21.03 -13.29
C GLU A 208 8.19 19.95 -13.78
N LEU A 209 8.10 18.85 -13.02
CA LEU A 209 7.22 17.74 -13.38
C LEU A 209 5.77 18.18 -13.38
N GLU A 210 5.06 17.80 -14.44
CA GLU A 210 3.61 17.86 -14.54
C GLU A 210 3.10 16.44 -14.82
N ASP A 211 1.83 16.20 -14.49
CA ASP A 211 1.22 14.90 -14.74
C ASP A 211 1.35 14.51 -16.22
N LYS A 212 1.64 13.23 -16.45
CA LYS A 212 1.92 12.63 -17.77
C LYS A 212 3.18 13.09 -18.49
N ASN A 213 4.04 13.90 -17.88
CA ASN A 213 5.36 14.17 -18.46
C ASN A 213 6.12 12.86 -18.67
N ILE A 214 6.90 12.78 -19.75
CA ILE A 214 7.76 11.63 -19.99
C ILE A 214 9.02 11.84 -19.17
N ILE A 215 9.30 10.91 -18.25
CA ILE A 215 10.52 10.91 -17.47
C ILE A 215 11.35 9.66 -17.76
N SER A 216 12.66 9.82 -17.70
CA SER A 216 13.63 8.72 -17.71
C SER A 216 14.28 8.63 -16.34
N VAL A 217 14.42 7.42 -15.80
CA VAL A 217 15.02 7.16 -14.49
C VAL A 217 16.09 6.09 -14.63
N ASN A 218 17.32 6.40 -14.21
CA ASN A 218 18.41 5.45 -14.12
C ASN A 218 18.55 4.97 -12.67
N PHE A 219 18.28 3.69 -12.45
CA PHE A 219 18.24 3.11 -11.11
C PHE A 219 19.61 3.06 -10.43
N LEU A 220 20.69 2.92 -11.20
CA LEU A 220 22.04 2.78 -10.65
C LEU A 220 22.67 4.12 -10.32
N THR A 221 22.48 5.11 -11.18
CA THR A 221 23.06 6.44 -10.98
C THR A 221 22.16 7.35 -10.16
N GLY A 222 20.85 7.07 -10.13
CA GLY A 222 19.84 7.97 -9.58
C GLY A 222 19.55 9.16 -10.50
N GLU A 223 20.06 9.18 -11.73
CA GLU A 223 19.74 10.23 -12.69
C GLU A 223 18.26 10.16 -13.08
N ILE A 224 17.59 11.31 -13.01
CA ILE A 224 16.20 11.46 -13.44
C ILE A 224 16.11 12.63 -14.41
N THR A 225 15.46 12.41 -15.54
CA THR A 225 15.29 13.41 -16.60
C THR A 225 13.83 13.56 -16.94
N ASN A 226 13.29 14.78 -16.84
CA ASN A 226 12.07 15.17 -17.53
C ASN A 226 12.39 15.35 -19.01
N VAL A 227 12.10 14.32 -19.81
CA VAL A 227 12.35 14.27 -21.25
C VAL A 227 11.49 15.30 -21.98
N THR A 228 10.26 15.52 -21.52
CA THR A 228 9.34 16.52 -22.10
C THR A 228 9.88 17.94 -21.99
N LYS A 229 10.56 18.28 -20.89
CA LYS A 229 11.09 19.63 -20.63
C LYS A 229 12.61 19.75 -20.78
N ASN A 230 13.29 18.65 -21.11
CA ASN A 230 14.74 18.54 -21.18
C ASN A 230 15.45 19.05 -19.91
N LYS A 231 14.97 18.61 -18.74
CA LYS A 231 15.54 18.97 -17.42
C LYS A 231 15.99 17.71 -16.71
N THR A 232 17.17 17.77 -16.10
CA THR A 232 17.78 16.61 -15.43
C THR A 232 18.14 16.97 -14.00
N SER A 233 18.00 15.99 -13.12
CA SER A 233 18.40 16.06 -11.72
C SER A 233 18.81 14.67 -11.23
N LYS A 234 19.00 14.52 -9.92
CA LYS A 234 19.46 13.28 -9.29
C LYS A 234 18.67 12.97 -8.02
N ILE A 235 18.17 11.74 -7.92
CA ILE A 235 17.49 11.16 -6.75
C ILE A 235 18.36 10.06 -6.13
N ASN A 236 17.86 9.40 -5.08
CA ASN A 236 18.61 8.33 -4.43
C ASN A 236 18.63 7.09 -5.34
N PRO A 237 19.82 6.54 -5.68
CA PRO A 237 19.92 5.33 -6.50
C PRO A 237 19.52 4.09 -5.71
N PHE A 238 19.41 2.95 -6.42
CA PHE A 238 19.35 1.64 -5.80
C PHE A 238 20.55 1.40 -4.89
N PHE A 239 20.29 0.68 -3.79
CA PHE A 239 21.34 0.01 -3.06
C PHE A 239 21.88 -1.19 -3.84
N ASP A 240 23.14 -1.56 -3.63
CA ASP A 240 23.76 -2.69 -4.32
C ASP A 240 22.94 -3.98 -4.18
N VAL A 241 22.49 -4.29 -2.96
CA VAL A 241 21.66 -5.47 -2.65
C VAL A 241 20.30 -5.40 -3.36
N GLN A 242 19.69 -4.21 -3.44
CA GLN A 242 18.43 -4.02 -4.15
C GLN A 242 18.60 -4.30 -5.65
N ASN A 243 19.70 -3.82 -6.25
CA ASN A 243 20.01 -4.10 -7.64
C ASN A 243 20.27 -5.60 -7.90
N GLU A 244 20.99 -6.29 -7.00
CA GLU A 244 21.20 -7.74 -7.12
C GLU A 244 19.88 -8.52 -7.10
N ILE A 245 18.96 -8.16 -6.19
CA ILE A 245 17.62 -8.77 -6.12
C ILE A 245 16.82 -8.45 -7.39
N TYR A 246 16.86 -7.20 -7.85
CA TYR A 246 16.17 -6.76 -9.06
C TYR A 246 16.63 -7.55 -10.28
N GLN A 247 17.94 -7.67 -10.49
CA GLN A 247 18.53 -8.41 -11.62
C GLN A 247 18.22 -9.91 -11.58
N LYS A 248 17.91 -10.47 -10.41
CA LYS A 248 17.51 -11.87 -10.28
C LYS A 248 16.06 -12.14 -10.63
N GLY A 249 15.22 -11.11 -10.77
CA GLY A 249 13.77 -11.27 -10.95
C GLY A 249 12.99 -11.20 -9.64
N GLY A 250 13.68 -11.13 -8.50
CA GLY A 250 13.11 -11.10 -7.16
C GLY A 250 14.05 -11.75 -6.16
N LEU A 251 13.68 -11.73 -4.87
CA LEU A 251 14.49 -12.32 -3.81
C LEU A 251 14.64 -13.84 -3.99
N LEU A 252 13.59 -14.48 -4.50
CA LEU A 252 13.56 -15.92 -4.76
C LEU A 252 14.04 -16.30 -6.17
N GLY A 253 14.36 -15.29 -7.00
CA GLY A 253 14.72 -15.34 -8.43
C GLY A 253 13.52 -15.51 -9.36
#